data_AF-A0A241V575-F1
#
_entry.id   AF-A0A241V575-F1
#
_cell.length_a   1.000
_cell.length_b   1.000
_cell.length_c   1.000
_cell.angle_alpha   90.00
_cell.angle_beta   90.00
_cell.angle_gamma   90.00
#
_symmetry.space_group_name_H-M   'P 1'
#
loop_
_entity.id
_entity.type
_entity.pdbx_description
1 polymer ?
#
loop_
_entity_poly.entity_id
_entity_poly.type
_entity_poly.pdbx_seq_one_letter_code
_entity_poly.pdbx_strand_id
1 'polypeptide(L)'
;MLNHLLFDPVDNPMQFSKVGNWLITFLSPPEDLNNSCLALTYILPRQLSPRLQPQRIIIHRTANAHLWAIDYVECYDSQQQSTLSFAPHTAEAQCILNTLIQELNKYDVDVQLCADLTNEKSI
;
A
#
# COMPACT_ATOMS: atom_id res chain seq x y z
N MET A 1 8.32 -7.85 -11.25
CA MET A 1 8.08 -6.39 -11.10
C MET A 1 7.76 -6.12 -9.64
N LEU A 2 8.10 -4.95 -9.09
CA LEU A 2 7.88 -4.64 -7.67
C LEU A 2 6.39 -4.39 -7.41
N ASN A 3 5.74 -5.29 -6.67
CA ASN A 3 4.28 -5.30 -6.49
C ASN A 3 3.85 -5.82 -5.11
N HIS A 4 4.79 -5.94 -4.18
CA HIS A 4 4.54 -6.37 -2.81
C HIS A 4 5.17 -5.41 -1.82
N LEU A 5 4.53 -5.28 -0.66
CA LEU A 5 5.09 -4.66 0.53
C LEU A 5 5.57 -5.79 1.46
N LEU A 6 6.86 -5.77 1.79
CA LEU A 6 7.45 -6.63 2.81
C LEU A 6 7.61 -5.81 4.08
N PHE A 7 6.84 -6.15 5.11
CA PHE A 7 6.91 -5.53 6.43
C PHE A 7 7.88 -6.29 7.33
N ASP A 8 8.55 -5.60 8.25
CA ASP A 8 9.25 -6.27 9.35
C ASP A 8 8.28 -7.15 10.17
N PRO A 9 8.73 -8.27 10.76
CA PRO A 9 7.89 -9.10 11.61
C PRO A 9 7.12 -8.40 12.71
N VAL A 10 7.64 -7.32 13.30
CA VAL A 10 6.94 -6.57 14.34
C VAL A 10 6.02 -5.48 13.79
N ASP A 11 6.14 -5.16 12.50
CA ASP A 11 5.40 -4.09 11.82
C ASP A 11 4.26 -4.62 10.95
N ASN A 12 3.59 -5.67 11.40
CA ASN A 12 2.47 -6.22 10.64
C ASN A 12 1.37 -5.16 10.44
N PRO A 13 0.94 -4.87 9.21
CA PRO A 13 0.04 -3.75 8.93
C PRO A 13 -1.34 -3.90 9.59
N MET A 14 -1.74 -5.12 9.97
CA MET A 14 -2.99 -5.37 10.71
C MET A 14 -2.99 -4.82 12.15
N GLN A 15 -1.82 -4.50 12.71
CA GLN A 15 -1.68 -3.99 14.08
C GLN A 15 -1.87 -2.48 14.17
N PHE A 16 -1.82 -1.78 13.04
CA PHE A 16 -1.97 -0.33 13.01
C PHE A 16 -3.38 0.04 12.60
N SER A 17 -3.96 1.01 13.31
CA SER A 17 -5.13 1.75 12.83
C SER A 17 -4.73 2.99 12.04
N LYS A 18 -3.53 3.53 12.31
CA LYS A 18 -2.98 4.73 11.67
C LYS A 18 -1.46 4.80 11.84
N VAL A 19 -0.75 5.23 10.81
CA VAL A 19 0.67 5.59 10.85
C VAL A 19 0.87 6.91 10.09
N GLY A 20 1.35 7.95 10.78
CA GLY A 20 1.50 9.28 10.18
C GLY A 20 0.21 9.82 9.54
N ASN A 21 0.24 10.05 8.23
CA ASN A 21 -0.90 10.51 7.43
C ASN A 21 -1.71 9.38 6.77
N TRP A 22 -1.46 8.13 7.15
CA TRP A 22 -2.13 6.97 6.59
C TRP A 22 -3.03 6.32 7.64
N LEU A 23 -4.33 6.22 7.34
CA LEU A 23 -5.27 5.38 8.09
C LEU A 23 -5.21 3.96 7.50
N ILE A 24 -5.14 2.94 8.35
CA ILE A 24 -5.15 1.54 7.91
C ILE A 24 -6.44 0.88 8.38
N THR A 25 -7.23 0.41 7.42
CA THR A 25 -8.56 -0.16 7.69
C THR A 25 -8.75 -1.48 6.98
N PHE A 26 -9.45 -2.40 7.63
CA PHE A 26 -9.88 -3.65 7.02
C PHE A 26 -10.99 -3.42 5.99
N LEU A 27 -10.85 -4.04 4.81
CA LEU A 27 -11.88 -4.11 3.78
C LEU A 27 -12.69 -5.41 3.83
N SER A 28 -12.19 -6.41 4.54
CA SER A 28 -12.86 -7.67 4.87
C SER A 28 -12.92 -7.85 6.39
N PRO A 29 -13.83 -8.69 6.93
CA PRO A 29 -13.86 -8.97 8.37
C PRO A 29 -12.47 -9.42 8.87
N PRO A 30 -11.93 -8.85 9.97
CA PRO A 30 -10.57 -9.17 10.47
C PRO A 30 -10.39 -10.65 10.85
N GLU A 31 -11.50 -11.34 11.09
CA GLU A 31 -11.59 -12.75 11.45
C GLU A 31 -11.22 -13.67 10.26
N ASP A 32 -11.37 -13.19 9.02
CA ASP A 32 -10.94 -13.90 7.82
C ASP A 32 -9.47 -13.57 7.51
N LEU A 33 -8.59 -14.16 8.31
CA LEU A 33 -7.13 -14.01 8.19
C LEU A 33 -6.58 -14.47 6.83
N ASN A 34 -7.29 -15.36 6.12
CA ASN A 34 -6.83 -15.88 4.84
C ASN A 34 -7.17 -14.95 3.67
N ASN A 35 -8.19 -14.10 3.81
CA ASN A 35 -8.60 -13.11 2.80
C ASN A 35 -8.59 -11.68 3.36
N SER A 36 -7.67 -11.40 4.28
CA SER A 36 -7.55 -10.07 4.87
C SER A 36 -7.08 -9.07 3.81
N CYS A 37 -7.93 -8.09 3.51
CA CYS A 37 -7.63 -6.96 2.64
C CYS A 37 -7.58 -5.69 3.48
N LEU A 38 -6.55 -4.86 3.25
CA LEU A 38 -6.36 -3.59 3.92
C LEU A 38 -6.41 -2.45 2.90
N ALA A 39 -6.99 -1.35 3.35
CA ALA A 39 -6.88 -0.05 2.71
C ALA A 39 -5.97 0.85 3.53
N LEU A 40 -4.90 1.33 2.90
CA LEU A 40 -4.05 2.40 3.43
C LEU A 40 -4.55 3.70 2.82
N THR A 41 -5.28 4.50 3.57
CA THR A 41 -5.94 5.73 3.11
C THR A 41 -5.14 6.96 3.54
N TYR A 42 -4.78 7.81 2.58
CA TYR A 42 -4.10 9.07 2.85
C TYR A 42 -5.11 10.11 3.37
N ILE A 43 -4.86 10.68 4.55
CA ILE A 43 -5.86 11.52 5.25
C ILE A 43 -5.65 13.03 5.05
N LEU A 44 -4.56 13.45 4.41
CA LEU A 44 -4.38 14.88 4.17
C LEU A 44 -5.40 15.38 3.15
N PRO A 45 -5.92 16.60 3.33
CA PRO A 45 -6.85 17.20 2.39
C PRO A 45 -6.17 17.39 1.04
N ARG A 46 -7.00 17.38 -0.02
CA ARG A 46 -6.53 17.65 -1.37
C ARG A 46 -5.77 18.97 -1.42
N GLN A 47 -4.56 18.90 -1.94
CA GLN A 47 -3.68 20.03 -2.14
C GLN A 47 -3.98 20.68 -3.50
N LEU A 48 -3.66 21.97 -3.64
CA LEU A 48 -3.92 22.71 -4.89
C LEU A 48 -2.93 22.34 -6.01
N SER A 49 -1.73 21.90 -5.64
CA SER A 49 -0.56 21.92 -6.53
C SER A 49 -0.15 20.58 -7.15
N PRO A 50 -0.31 19.41 -6.52
CA PRO A 50 -0.01 18.14 -7.18
C PRO A 50 -1.16 17.77 -8.13
N ARG A 51 -0.81 17.38 -9.37
CA ARG A 51 -1.77 16.79 -10.31
C ARG A 51 -2.37 15.52 -9.74
N LEU A 52 -1.51 14.54 -9.46
CA LEU A 52 -1.89 13.26 -8.86
C LEU A 52 -1.67 13.34 -7.35
N GLN A 53 -2.70 12.99 -6.60
CA GLN A 53 -2.67 13.00 -5.14
C GLN A 53 -3.09 11.63 -4.63
N PRO A 54 -2.30 10.99 -3.75
CA PRO A 54 -2.65 9.67 -3.24
C PRO A 54 -3.96 9.75 -2.47
N GLN A 55 -4.82 8.76 -2.67
CA GLN A 55 -6.02 8.57 -1.87
C GLN A 55 -5.92 7.28 -1.07
N ARG A 56 -5.63 6.17 -1.76
CA ARG A 56 -5.70 4.86 -1.13
C ARG A 56 -4.79 3.86 -1.81
N ILE A 57 -4.21 2.95 -1.03
CA ILE A 57 -3.45 1.81 -1.54
C ILE A 57 -4.15 0.56 -1.01
N ILE A 58 -4.53 -0.34 -1.92
CA ILE A 58 -5.18 -1.59 -1.55
C ILE A 58 -4.15 -2.71 -1.57
N ILE A 59 -4.07 -3.41 -0.45
CA ILE A 59 -3.20 -4.56 -0.29
C ILE A 59 -3.99 -5.76 0.24
N HIS A 60 -3.60 -6.96 -0.17
CA HIS A 60 -4.13 -8.19 0.36
C HIS A 60 -3.03 -9.05 0.96
N ARG A 61 -3.42 -9.80 1.99
CA ARG A 61 -2.53 -10.71 2.68
C ARG A 61 -2.14 -11.87 1.77
N THR A 62 -0.86 -12.23 1.77
CA THR A 62 -0.36 -13.43 1.10
C THR A 62 -0.21 -14.59 2.10
N ALA A 63 0.23 -15.76 1.60
CA ALA A 63 0.57 -16.89 2.47
C ALA A 63 1.74 -16.57 3.43
N ASN A 64 2.61 -15.62 3.09
CA ASN A 64 3.64 -15.11 3.99
C ASN A 64 3.07 -13.92 4.78
N ALA A 65 3.03 -14.03 6.12
CA ALA A 65 2.44 -13.03 7.00
C ALA A 65 3.10 -11.63 6.94
N HIS A 66 4.34 -11.57 6.43
CA HIS A 66 5.11 -10.34 6.28
C HIS A 66 4.98 -9.73 4.88
N LEU A 67 4.50 -10.51 3.91
CA LEU A 67 4.41 -10.13 2.52
C LEU A 67 2.96 -9.83 2.15
N TRP A 68 2.74 -8.62 1.65
CA TRP A 68 1.42 -8.13 1.26
C TRP A 68 1.45 -7.74 -0.20
N ALA A 69 0.55 -8.34 -0.99
CA ALA A 69 0.43 -8.05 -2.40
C ALA A 69 -0.36 -6.75 -2.59
N ILE A 70 0.10 -5.93 -3.52
CA ILE A 70 -0.54 -4.65 -3.84
C ILE A 70 -1.51 -4.89 -4.99
N ASP A 71 -2.79 -4.59 -4.78
CA ASP A 71 -3.80 -4.72 -5.83
C ASP A 71 -3.75 -3.52 -6.77
N TYR A 72 -3.86 -2.32 -6.20
CA TYR A 72 -3.83 -1.07 -6.95
C TYR A 72 -3.59 0.13 -6.03
N VAL A 73 -3.21 1.24 -6.66
CA VAL A 73 -3.06 2.56 -6.04
C VAL A 73 -4.11 3.50 -6.62
N GLU A 74 -4.95 4.06 -5.76
CA GLU A 74 -5.91 5.11 -6.11
C GLU A 74 -5.33 6.50 -5.87
N CYS A 75 -5.43 7.34 -6.88
CA CYS A 75 -5.07 8.75 -6.80
C CYS A 75 -6.21 9.62 -7.30
N TYR A 76 -6.36 10.82 -6.73
CA TYR A 76 -7.12 11.90 -7.36
C TYR A 76 -6.27 12.54 -8.46
N ASP A 77 -6.79 12.63 -9.68
CA ASP A 77 -6.18 13.43 -10.76
C ASP A 77 -6.93 14.75 -10.89
N SER A 78 -6.27 15.86 -10.57
CA SER A 78 -6.87 17.20 -10.67
C SER A 78 -7.11 17.66 -12.11
N GLN A 79 -6.44 17.08 -13.11
CA GLN A 79 -6.71 17.37 -14.53
C GLN A 79 -8.01 16.72 -15.00
N GLN A 80 -8.26 15.48 -14.58
CA GLN A 80 -9.48 14.73 -14.95
C GLN A 80 -10.62 14.93 -13.93
N GLN A 81 -10.31 15.54 -12.78
CA GLN A 81 -11.22 15.74 -11.66
C GLN A 81 -11.87 14.45 -11.16
N SER A 82 -11.16 13.33 -11.29
CA SER A 82 -11.66 11.99 -10.99
C SER A 82 -10.63 11.17 -10.21
N THR A 83 -11.09 10.04 -9.66
CA THR A 83 -10.19 9.03 -9.09
C THR A 83 -9.71 8.10 -10.19
N LEU A 84 -8.39 7.91 -10.27
CA LEU A 84 -7.73 6.95 -11.13
C LEU A 84 -7.17 5.81 -10.30
N SER A 85 -7.24 4.60 -10.85
CA SER A 85 -6.63 3.41 -10.26
C SER A 85 -5.46 2.97 -11.14
N PHE A 86 -4.32 2.80 -10.50
CA PHE A 86 -3.07 2.44 -11.15
C PHE A 86 -2.63 1.05 -10.72
N ALA A 87 -2.22 0.23 -11.68
CA ALA A 87 -1.57 -1.03 -11.37
C ALA A 87 -0.24 -0.77 -10.65
N PRO A 88 0.20 -1.65 -9.72
CA PRO A 88 1.34 -1.37 -8.84
C PRO A 88 2.63 -1.06 -9.59
N HIS A 89 2.84 -1.66 -10.76
CA HIS A 89 4.06 -1.54 -11.56
C HIS A 89 4.14 -0.26 -12.42
N THR A 90 3.08 0.55 -12.47
CA THR A 90 3.09 1.83 -13.19
C THR A 90 4.01 2.84 -12.52
N ALA A 91 4.57 3.77 -13.28
CA ALA A 91 5.50 4.77 -12.73
C ALA A 91 4.83 5.65 -11.66
N GLU A 92 3.55 5.98 -11.87
CA GLU A 92 2.72 6.73 -10.95
C GLU A 92 2.53 5.97 -9.62
N ALA A 93 2.13 4.70 -9.68
CA ALA A 93 1.98 3.87 -8.49
C ALA A 93 3.31 3.72 -7.74
N GLN A 94 4.42 3.43 -8.44
CA GLN A 94 5.74 3.28 -7.83
C GLN A 94 6.20 4.55 -7.11
N CYS A 95 5.93 5.74 -7.67
CA CYS A 95 6.23 7.01 -7.02
C CYS A 95 5.47 7.17 -5.69
N ILE A 96 4.16 6.89 -5.70
CA ILE A 96 3.33 6.93 -4.50
C ILE A 96 3.76 5.88 -3.47
N LEU A 97 4.04 4.65 -3.90
CA LEU A 97 4.48 3.57 -3.01
C LEU A 97 5.82 3.88 -2.34
N ASN A 98 6.77 4.44 -3.07
CA ASN A 98 8.03 4.89 -2.47
C ASN A 98 7.82 6.04 -1.47
N THR A 99 6.88 6.94 -1.76
CA THR A 99 6.51 8.02 -0.83
C THR A 99 5.85 7.47 0.44
N LEU A 100 4.92 6.51 0.30
CA LEU A 100 4.33 5.79 1.43
C LEU A 100 5.44 5.19 2.31
N ILE A 101 6.37 4.42 1.73
CA ILE A 101 7.46 3.77 2.47
C ILE A 101 8.30 4.79 3.23
N GLN A 102 8.69 5.88 2.57
CA GLN A 102 9.43 6.97 3.22
C GLN A 102 8.64 7.64 4.35
N GLU A 103 7.32 7.73 4.24
CA GLU A 103 6.48 8.27 5.30
C GLU A 103 6.33 7.30 6.47
N LEU A 104 6.13 6.01 6.21
CA LEU A 104 6.02 4.98 7.26
C LEU A 104 7.34 4.83 8.04
N ASN A 105 8.49 4.86 7.35
CA ASN A 105 9.81 4.79 7.97
C ASN A 105 10.10 5.95 8.94
N LYS A 106 9.41 7.11 8.82
CA LYS A 106 9.54 8.22 9.79
C LYS A 106 8.92 7.91 11.15
N TYR A 107 8.10 6.87 11.21
CA TYR A 107 7.40 6.42 12.42
C TYR A 107 7.88 5.03 12.85
N ASP A 108 9.11 4.66 12.48
CA ASP A 108 9.76 3.38 12.82
C ASP A 108 9.00 2.13 12.33
N VAL A 109 8.17 2.27 11.28
CA VAL A 109 7.52 1.14 10.60
C VAL A 109 8.37 0.76 9.40
N ASP A 110 9.12 -0.35 9.48
CA ASP A 110 10.00 -0.81 8.41
C ASP A 110 9.21 -1.61 7.37
N VAL A 111 9.22 -1.07 6.15
CA VAL A 111 8.54 -1.66 5.00
C VAL A 111 9.37 -1.46 3.74
N GLN A 112 9.41 -2.49 2.90
CA GLN A 112 10.15 -2.50 1.64
C GLN A 112 9.25 -2.86 0.47
N LEU A 113 9.53 -2.27 -0.69
CA LEU A 113 8.88 -2.65 -1.94
C LEU A 113 9.68 -3.77 -2.62
N CYS A 114 9.06 -4.93 -2.83
CA CYS A 114 9.73 -6.08 -3.44
C CYS A 114 8.90 -6.71 -4.56
N ALA A 115 9.55 -7.55 -5.36
CA ALA A 115 8.87 -8.45 -6.28
C ALA A 115 8.37 -9.68 -5.51
N ASP A 116 7.38 -10.37 -6.06
CA ASP A 116 7.02 -11.70 -5.58
C ASP A 116 8.20 -12.67 -5.76
N LEU A 117 8.72 -13.20 -4.65
CA LEU A 117 9.83 -14.16 -4.64
C LEU A 117 9.34 -15.61 -4.69
N THR A 118 8.03 -15.87 -4.79
CA THR A 118 7.50 -17.25 -4.82
C THR A 118 7.85 -18.06 -6.08
N ASN A 119 8.55 -17.48 -7.06
CA ASN A 119 8.91 -18.15 -8.31
C ASN A 119 10.34 -18.75 -8.40
N GLU A 120 11.15 -18.77 -7.33
CA GLU A 120 12.53 -19.31 -7.40
C GLU A 120 12.70 -20.79 -7.00
N LYS A 121 11.63 -21.60 -6.94
CA LYS A 121 11.73 -23.06 -6.73
C LYS A 121 10.90 -23.88 -7.72
N SER A 122 11.17 -23.71 -9.00
CA SER A 122 10.72 -24.66 -10.03
C SER A 122 11.74 -24.76 -11.17
N ILE A 123 12.94 -25.27 -10.86
CA ILE A 123 13.83 -25.96 -11.82
C ILE A 123 14.47 -27.13 -11.09
#